data_AF-C0GDB0-F1
#
_entry.id   AF-C0GDB0-F1
#
_cell.length_a   1.000
_cell.length_b   1.000
_cell.length_c   1.000
_cell.angle_alpha   90.00
_cell.angle_beta   90.00
_cell.angle_gamma   90.00
#
_symmetry.space_group_name_H-M   'P 1'
#
loop_
_entity.id
_entity.type
_entity.pdbx_description
1 polymer ?
#
loop_
_entity_poly.entity_id
_entity_poly.type
_entity_poly.pdbx_seq_one_letter_code
_entity_poly.pdbx_strand_id
1 'polypeptide(L)'
;MSIARQLYRVQAGAFSSRQGAEEQVKNLKEAGFDAFIISPAPENGDLSGQKLYRVQAGAFSSKERAKEQVRRLKEAGFDAFFISPQPPEGRVEPETPAIYVGQQLIIPFSENDSPSISKVVNEGILKQIALTFDAGWYYDQTIPLLDELDKYNVKSTFFPRALWVRDNPDLTREIVNRGHIVENHSLTHADMSQMNETEIREELGESTRIIEEITNRRPYLFRPPYGAYNERMLKILAQEGYPYTIMWTVDSHDWAHEIGGKPITADYLVNRVLDNSSPNGIILMHVGGYNTVKALPRIITGLMHQGYRLVTVNEMMPAPTPSSRIHTVNQGETLHSIAEKYGVTVEEIIAANGL
;
A
#
# COMPACT_ATOMS: atom_id res chain seq x y z
N MET A 1 -23.34 34.08 7.83
CA MET A 1 -22.45 34.12 6.66
C MET A 1 -22.87 33.03 5.69
N SER A 2 -23.30 33.40 4.48
CA SER A 2 -23.75 32.47 3.44
C SER A 2 -22.55 31.78 2.82
N ILE A 3 -22.45 30.45 2.95
CA ILE A 3 -21.42 29.67 2.27
C ILE A 3 -21.76 29.70 0.77
N ALA A 4 -20.95 30.39 -0.03
CA ALA A 4 -21.11 30.40 -1.48
C ALA A 4 -21.05 28.95 -1.99
N ARG A 5 -22.17 28.45 -2.51
CA ARG A 5 -22.21 27.11 -3.13
C ARG A 5 -21.31 27.11 -4.35
N GLN A 6 -20.26 26.31 -4.31
CA GLN A 6 -19.38 26.06 -5.44
C GLN A 6 -20.15 25.36 -6.58
N LEU A 7 -20.11 25.93 -7.79
CA LEU A 7 -20.83 25.43 -8.96
C LEU A 7 -19.86 25.12 -10.11
N TYR A 8 -20.10 24.00 -10.78
CA TYR A 8 -19.54 23.66 -12.09
C TYR A 8 -20.20 24.52 -13.16
N ARG A 9 -19.43 25.33 -13.89
CA ARG A 9 -19.96 26.24 -14.91
C ARG A 9 -19.72 25.66 -16.31
N VAL A 10 -20.73 25.63 -17.15
CA VAL A 10 -20.61 25.12 -18.53
C VAL A 10 -20.36 26.27 -19.47
N GLN A 11 -19.24 26.26 -20.19
CA GLN A 11 -18.84 27.28 -21.16
C GLN A 11 -19.00 26.72 -22.58
N ALA A 12 -19.60 27.51 -23.47
CA ALA A 12 -19.92 27.16 -24.85
C ALA A 12 -19.32 28.18 -25.82
N GLY A 13 -18.03 28.50 -25.62
CA GLY A 13 -17.24 29.38 -26.47
C GLY A 13 -16.51 30.51 -25.72
N ALA A 14 -15.45 31.01 -26.35
CA ALA A 14 -14.70 32.21 -25.95
C ALA A 14 -14.41 33.03 -27.21
N PHE A 15 -14.70 34.33 -27.17
CA PHE A 15 -14.67 35.20 -28.34
C PHE A 15 -13.82 36.43 -28.06
N SER A 16 -12.99 36.84 -29.02
CA SER A 16 -12.21 38.08 -28.93
C SER A 16 -13.04 39.35 -29.12
N SER A 17 -14.28 39.22 -29.62
CA SER A 17 -15.24 40.31 -29.78
C SER A 17 -16.55 40.03 -29.06
N ARG A 18 -17.16 41.09 -28.52
CA ARG A 18 -18.48 41.01 -27.87
C ARG A 18 -19.55 40.55 -28.85
N GLN A 19 -19.48 41.03 -30.09
CA GLN A 19 -20.41 40.68 -31.15
C GLN A 19 -20.42 39.17 -31.44
N GLY A 20 -19.24 38.53 -31.50
CA GLY A 20 -19.16 37.07 -31.69
C GLY A 20 -19.75 36.29 -30.52
N ALA A 21 -19.57 36.77 -29.28
CA ALA A 21 -20.20 36.16 -28.11
C ALA A 21 -21.73 36.37 -28.08
N GLU A 22 -22.23 37.53 -28.53
CA GLU A 22 -23.66 37.82 -28.63
C GLU A 22 -24.33 36.93 -29.70
N GLU A 23 -23.67 36.72 -30.83
CA GLU A 23 -24.12 35.79 -31.87
C GLU A 23 -24.17 34.35 -31.36
N GLN A 24 -23.13 33.88 -30.65
CA GLN A 24 -23.13 32.55 -30.05
C GLN A 24 -24.25 32.38 -29.00
N VAL A 25 -24.52 33.40 -28.17
CA VAL A 25 -25.66 33.37 -27.23
C VAL A 25 -26.99 33.27 -27.97
N LYS A 26 -27.16 33.99 -29.08
CA LYS A 26 -28.37 33.90 -29.90
C LYS A 26 -28.53 32.49 -30.49
N ASN A 27 -27.48 31.93 -31.06
CA ASN A 27 -27.49 30.58 -31.64
C ASN A 27 -27.84 29.51 -30.57
N LEU A 28 -27.27 29.63 -29.38
CA LEU A 28 -27.59 28.73 -28.26
C LEU A 28 -29.05 28.83 -27.82
N LYS A 29 -29.61 30.06 -27.76
CA LYS A 29 -31.02 30.28 -27.40
C LYS A 29 -31.98 29.75 -28.47
N GLU A 30 -31.67 29.92 -29.75
CA GLU A 30 -32.44 29.34 -30.85
C GLU A 30 -32.42 27.80 -30.82
N ALA A 31 -31.31 27.21 -30.37
CA ALA A 31 -31.17 25.77 -30.12
C ALA A 31 -31.77 25.29 -28.78
N GLY A 32 -32.42 26.17 -28.01
CA GLY A 32 -33.12 25.83 -26.76
C GLY A 32 -32.23 25.78 -25.51
N PHE A 33 -31.03 26.38 -25.54
CA PHE A 33 -30.14 26.48 -24.41
C PHE A 33 -30.12 27.91 -23.84
N ASP A 34 -30.35 28.04 -22.54
CA ASP A 34 -30.12 29.31 -21.85
C ASP A 34 -28.63 29.60 -21.75
N ALA A 35 -28.22 30.73 -22.32
CA ALA A 35 -26.84 31.19 -22.31
C ALA A 35 -26.73 32.71 -22.10
N PHE A 36 -25.62 33.13 -21.51
CA PHE A 36 -25.28 34.54 -21.32
C PHE A 36 -23.77 34.77 -21.40
N ILE A 37 -23.40 36.02 -21.70
CA ILE A 37 -21.99 36.43 -21.79
C ILE A 37 -21.47 36.77 -20.40
N ILE A 38 -20.32 36.21 -20.06
CA ILE A 38 -19.50 36.59 -18.92
C ILE A 38 -18.35 37.45 -19.46
N SER A 39 -18.36 38.73 -19.11
CA SER A 39 -17.25 39.65 -19.41
C SER A 39 -16.11 39.42 -18.40
N PRO A 40 -14.84 39.61 -18.79
CA PRO A 40 -13.75 39.50 -17.82
C PRO A 40 -13.85 40.61 -16.77
N ALA A 41 -13.54 40.28 -15.51
CA ALA A 41 -13.26 41.27 -14.47
C ALA A 41 -12.03 42.10 -14.89
N PRO A 42 -11.93 43.38 -14.49
CA PRO A 42 -10.94 44.33 -15.02
C PRO A 42 -9.46 43.94 -14.88
N GLU A 43 -9.11 42.92 -14.10
CA GLU A 43 -7.72 42.62 -13.74
C GLU A 43 -7.15 41.31 -14.30
N ASN A 44 -7.95 40.43 -14.92
CA ASN A 44 -7.47 39.12 -15.39
C ASN A 44 -7.72 38.93 -16.89
N GLY A 45 -6.81 39.47 -17.71
CA GLY A 45 -6.59 38.96 -19.07
C GLY A 45 -5.99 37.55 -19.00
N ASP A 46 -6.13 36.75 -20.07
CA ASP A 46 -5.34 35.52 -20.18
C ASP A 46 -3.83 35.86 -20.28
N LEU A 47 -2.96 34.85 -20.23
CA LEU A 47 -1.50 34.99 -20.33
C LEU A 47 -1.00 35.62 -21.66
N SER A 48 -1.90 36.02 -22.57
CA SER A 48 -1.63 36.80 -23.78
C SER A 48 -2.11 38.26 -23.73
N GLY A 49 -2.78 38.68 -22.64
CA GLY A 49 -3.31 40.03 -22.45
C GLY A 49 -4.60 40.34 -23.23
N GLN A 50 -5.22 39.36 -23.90
CA GLN A 50 -6.44 39.57 -24.68
C GLN A 50 -7.72 39.45 -23.81
N LYS A 51 -8.63 40.43 -23.96
CA LYS A 51 -9.96 40.41 -23.33
C LYS A 51 -10.89 39.47 -24.10
N LEU A 52 -11.20 38.31 -23.55
CA LEU A 52 -12.13 37.35 -24.14
C LEU A 52 -13.53 37.44 -23.49
N TYR A 53 -14.56 37.47 -24.33
CA TYR A 53 -15.97 37.33 -23.94
C TYR A 53 -16.32 35.84 -23.90
N ARG A 54 -16.69 35.32 -22.73
CA ARG A 54 -17.00 33.89 -22.55
C ARG A 54 -18.51 33.68 -22.54
N VAL A 55 -18.99 32.66 -23.21
CA VAL A 55 -20.43 32.33 -23.23
C VAL A 55 -20.69 31.17 -22.27
N GLN A 56 -21.47 31.41 -21.21
CA GLN A 56 -21.84 30.38 -20.23
C GLN A 56 -23.24 29.85 -20.50
N ALA A 57 -23.39 28.53 -20.58
CA ALA A 57 -24.62 27.80 -20.89
C ALA A 57 -25.09 26.90 -19.72
N GLY A 58 -24.79 27.32 -18.49
CA GLY A 58 -25.28 26.69 -17.25
C GLY A 58 -24.31 26.78 -16.08
N ALA A 59 -24.84 26.60 -14.86
CA ALA A 59 -24.06 26.45 -13.63
C ALA A 59 -24.74 25.40 -12.73
N PHE A 60 -24.01 24.37 -12.31
CA PHE A 60 -24.55 23.18 -11.67
C PHE A 60 -23.79 22.87 -10.38
N SER A 61 -24.47 22.48 -9.32
CA SER A 61 -23.81 21.97 -8.10
C SER A 61 -23.29 20.54 -8.24
N SER A 62 -23.66 19.84 -9.31
CA SER A 62 -23.27 18.46 -9.59
C SER A 62 -22.43 18.39 -10.87
N LYS A 63 -21.24 17.78 -10.75
CA LYS A 63 -20.32 17.52 -11.87
C LYS A 63 -21.00 16.72 -12.98
N GLU A 64 -21.82 15.75 -12.60
CA GLU A 64 -22.49 14.85 -13.54
C GLU A 64 -23.58 15.58 -14.33
N ARG A 65 -24.31 16.52 -13.69
CA ARG A 65 -25.25 17.38 -14.42
C ARG A 65 -24.54 18.37 -15.35
N ALA A 66 -23.36 18.87 -14.97
CA ALA A 66 -22.56 19.72 -15.84
C ALA A 66 -22.00 18.95 -17.06
N LYS A 67 -21.53 17.71 -16.87
CA LYS A 67 -21.12 16.82 -17.97
C LYS A 67 -22.26 16.54 -18.93
N GLU A 68 -23.46 16.28 -18.39
CA GLU A 68 -24.63 16.03 -19.22
C GLU A 68 -25.01 17.26 -20.05
N GLN A 69 -24.95 18.47 -19.47
CA GLN A 69 -25.17 19.70 -20.24
C GLN A 69 -24.11 19.92 -21.33
N VAL A 70 -22.84 19.60 -21.07
CA VAL A 70 -21.78 19.63 -22.09
C VAL A 70 -22.06 18.64 -23.21
N ARG A 71 -22.51 17.42 -22.89
CA ARG A 71 -22.89 16.40 -23.88
C ARG A 71 -24.00 16.91 -24.79
N ARG A 72 -25.07 17.48 -24.22
CA ARG A 72 -26.20 18.04 -24.97
C ARG A 72 -25.79 19.18 -25.91
N LEU A 73 -24.89 20.05 -25.47
CA LEU A 73 -24.36 21.13 -26.30
C LEU A 73 -23.53 20.60 -27.47
N LYS A 74 -22.67 19.60 -27.23
CA LYS A 74 -21.88 18.94 -28.27
C LYS A 74 -22.75 18.21 -29.30
N GLU A 75 -23.81 17.53 -28.85
CA GLU A 75 -24.78 16.88 -29.74
C GLU A 75 -25.55 17.88 -30.60
N ALA A 76 -25.81 19.09 -30.09
CA ALA A 76 -26.39 20.19 -30.84
C ALA A 76 -25.38 20.95 -31.73
N GLY A 77 -24.13 20.47 -31.82
CA GLY A 77 -23.09 21.03 -32.69
C GLY A 77 -22.27 22.17 -32.08
N PHE A 78 -22.39 22.43 -30.78
CA PHE A 78 -21.63 23.47 -30.09
C PHE A 78 -20.45 22.87 -29.34
N ASP A 79 -19.25 23.44 -29.51
CA ASP A 79 -18.13 23.08 -28.64
C ASP A 79 -18.37 23.63 -27.22
N ALA A 80 -18.21 22.76 -26.23
CA ALA A 80 -18.51 23.08 -24.84
C ALA A 80 -17.66 22.25 -23.89
N PHE A 81 -17.37 22.83 -22.72
CA PHE A 81 -16.71 22.17 -21.60
C PHE A 81 -17.22 22.75 -20.29
N PHE A 82 -17.03 22.04 -19.17
CA PHE A 82 -17.36 22.58 -17.85
C PHE A 82 -16.09 22.95 -17.09
N ILE A 83 -16.16 24.05 -16.35
CA ILE A 83 -15.12 24.55 -15.45
C ILE A 83 -15.50 24.09 -14.04
N SER A 84 -14.60 23.36 -13.40
CA SER A 84 -14.76 22.94 -12.01
C SER A 84 -14.74 24.15 -11.08
N PRO A 85 -15.53 24.15 -9.99
CA PRO A 85 -15.51 25.25 -9.04
C PRO A 85 -14.11 25.40 -8.43
N GLN A 86 -13.61 26.62 -8.41
CA GLN A 86 -12.37 26.96 -7.71
C GLN A 86 -12.66 27.08 -6.20
N PRO A 87 -11.70 26.73 -5.32
CA PRO A 87 -11.76 27.07 -3.89
C PRO A 87 -11.96 28.58 -3.69
N PRO A 88 -12.53 29.04 -2.56
CA PRO A 88 -12.70 30.48 -2.30
C PRO A 88 -11.37 31.23 -2.49
N GLU A 89 -11.44 32.36 -3.17
CA GLU A 89 -10.30 33.24 -3.47
C GLU A 89 -9.63 33.69 -2.17
N GLY A 90 -8.52 33.02 -1.92
CA GLY A 90 -7.51 33.23 -0.88
C GLY A 90 -6.35 32.24 -1.07
N ARG A 91 -6.33 31.56 -2.22
CA ARG A 91 -5.19 30.77 -2.68
C ARG A 91 -4.37 31.67 -3.58
N VAL A 92 -3.21 32.06 -3.06
CA VAL A 92 -1.99 32.20 -3.85
C VAL A 92 -1.99 31.03 -4.87
N GLU A 93 -1.52 31.24 -6.10
CA GLU A 93 -1.11 30.10 -6.94
C GLU A 93 -0.36 29.10 -6.05
N PRO A 94 -0.42 27.76 -6.27
CA PRO A 94 0.56 26.94 -5.58
C PRO A 94 1.91 27.47 -6.06
N GLU A 95 2.53 28.34 -5.27
CA GLU A 95 3.94 28.61 -5.35
C GLU A 95 4.50 27.19 -5.35
N THR A 96 5.09 26.77 -6.46
CA THR A 96 6.04 25.66 -6.38
C THR A 96 6.90 25.98 -5.18
N PRO A 97 6.84 25.18 -4.10
CA PRO A 97 7.36 25.65 -2.84
C PRO A 97 8.81 26.07 -3.02
N ALA A 98 9.08 27.33 -2.68
CA ALA A 98 10.38 27.92 -2.94
C ALA A 98 11.40 27.27 -2.01
N ILE A 99 12.33 26.51 -2.59
CA ILE A 99 13.49 26.00 -1.87
C ILE A 99 14.67 26.96 -2.01
N TYR A 100 15.47 27.10 -0.97
CA TYR A 100 16.64 28.00 -0.96
C TYR A 100 17.93 27.24 -0.72
N VAL A 101 19.04 27.75 -1.27
CA VAL A 101 20.37 27.17 -1.09
C VAL A 101 20.69 27.08 0.40
N GLY A 102 21.09 25.90 0.85
CA GLY A 102 21.35 25.59 2.26
C GLY A 102 20.13 25.08 3.04
N GLN A 103 18.92 25.08 2.48
CA GLN A 103 17.74 24.49 3.11
C GLN A 103 17.93 22.97 3.27
N GLN A 104 17.60 22.46 4.44
CA GLN A 104 17.53 21.03 4.71
C GLN A 104 16.12 20.52 4.39
N LEU A 105 16.03 19.57 3.46
CA LEU A 105 14.81 18.88 3.09
C LEU A 105 14.87 17.43 3.59
N ILE A 106 13.80 17.01 4.25
CA ILE A 106 13.44 15.63 4.52
C ILE A 106 13.09 14.98 3.18
N ILE A 107 14.01 14.18 2.64
CA ILE A 107 13.73 13.38 1.46
C ILE A 107 13.09 12.08 1.94
N PRO A 108 11.81 11.85 1.63
CA PRO A 108 11.18 10.57 1.91
C PRO A 108 11.87 9.47 1.11
N PHE A 109 11.67 8.24 1.52
CA PHE A 109 12.28 7.11 0.84
C PHE A 109 11.82 7.05 -0.62
N SER A 110 12.77 6.85 -1.54
CA SER A 110 12.49 6.44 -2.91
C SER A 110 12.54 4.94 -3.00
N GLU A 111 11.68 4.35 -3.83
CA GLU A 111 11.77 2.96 -4.28
C GLU A 111 13.19 2.54 -4.73
N ASN A 112 14.10 3.46 -5.06
CA ASN A 112 15.49 3.19 -5.43
C ASN A 112 16.44 2.79 -4.29
N ASP A 113 16.04 2.93 -3.01
CA ASP A 113 16.78 2.33 -1.88
C ASP A 113 16.21 0.95 -1.50
N SER A 114 15.09 0.51 -2.12
CA SER A 114 14.64 -0.87 -1.98
C SER A 114 15.72 -1.78 -2.55
N PRO A 115 16.03 -2.89 -1.88
CA PRO A 115 17.06 -3.79 -2.39
C PRO A 115 16.65 -4.22 -3.81
N SER A 116 17.58 -4.26 -4.76
CA SER A 116 17.27 -4.68 -6.13
C SER A 116 16.79 -6.13 -6.24
N ILE A 117 16.92 -6.89 -5.14
CA ILE A 117 16.45 -8.25 -4.96
C ILE A 117 16.05 -8.48 -3.51
N SER A 118 14.94 -9.18 -3.29
CA SER A 118 14.49 -9.53 -1.94
C SER A 118 15.51 -10.46 -1.28
N LYS A 119 15.97 -10.10 -0.09
CA LYS A 119 16.95 -10.90 0.65
C LYS A 119 16.25 -12.15 1.19
N VAL A 120 16.71 -13.32 0.78
CA VAL A 120 16.27 -14.60 1.36
C VAL A 120 16.84 -14.71 2.78
N VAL A 121 15.96 -14.88 3.75
CA VAL A 121 16.29 -14.97 5.17
C VAL A 121 15.93 -16.36 5.65
N ASN A 122 16.97 -17.11 6.02
CA ASN A 122 16.84 -18.42 6.64
C ASN A 122 17.18 -18.36 8.13
N GLU A 123 17.93 -17.35 8.58
CA GLU A 123 18.37 -17.18 9.97
C GLU A 123 18.43 -15.68 10.36
N GLY A 124 18.16 -15.37 11.64
CA GLY A 124 18.41 -14.07 12.26
C GLY A 124 19.90 -13.78 12.58
N ILE A 125 20.18 -12.77 13.41
CA ILE A 125 21.55 -12.28 13.69
C ILE A 125 21.99 -12.40 15.17
N LEU A 126 21.08 -12.77 16.07
CA LEU A 126 21.31 -12.90 17.52
C LEU A 126 20.66 -14.20 18.01
N LYS A 127 21.18 -14.80 19.10
CA LYS A 127 20.69 -16.06 19.71
C LYS A 127 19.22 -15.97 20.15
N GLN A 128 18.34 -16.09 19.19
CA GLN A 128 16.90 -15.88 19.26
C GLN A 128 16.24 -16.90 18.32
N ILE A 129 14.97 -17.24 18.57
CA ILE A 129 14.18 -18.11 17.70
C ILE A 129 12.82 -17.47 17.43
N ALA A 130 12.38 -17.51 16.17
CA ALA A 130 11.04 -17.10 15.78
C ALA A 130 10.15 -18.30 15.55
N LEU A 131 9.05 -18.38 16.31
CA LEU A 131 7.95 -19.29 16.00
C LEU A 131 7.05 -18.62 14.97
N THR A 132 6.86 -19.27 13.82
CA THR A 132 6.07 -18.75 12.71
C THR A 132 4.97 -19.69 12.30
N PHE A 133 3.86 -19.13 11.82
CA PHE A 133 2.66 -19.89 11.50
C PHE A 133 2.10 -19.50 10.14
N ASP A 134 2.12 -20.43 9.19
CA ASP A 134 1.48 -20.24 7.90
C ASP A 134 -0.01 -20.60 8.02
N ALA A 135 -0.89 -19.81 7.40
CA ALA A 135 -2.33 -20.08 7.41
C ALA A 135 -2.87 -20.19 5.97
N GLY A 136 -3.13 -21.43 5.55
CA GLY A 136 -3.64 -21.74 4.23
C GLY A 136 -5.18 -21.80 4.18
N TRP A 137 -5.81 -22.69 4.95
CA TRP A 137 -7.25 -22.96 4.84
C TRP A 137 -7.95 -23.12 6.19
N TYR A 138 -7.35 -23.86 7.11
CA TYR A 138 -7.92 -24.11 8.43
C TYR A 138 -7.82 -22.88 9.33
N TYR A 139 -8.80 -22.68 10.20
CA TYR A 139 -8.91 -21.51 11.07
C TYR A 139 -9.40 -21.84 12.49
N ASP A 140 -9.98 -23.02 12.69
CA ASP A 140 -10.61 -23.49 13.93
C ASP A 140 -9.64 -23.53 15.11
N GLN A 141 -8.36 -23.80 14.85
CA GLN A 141 -7.32 -23.85 15.88
C GLN A 141 -6.69 -22.48 16.19
N THR A 142 -7.11 -21.39 15.55
CA THR A 142 -6.47 -20.07 15.74
C THR A 142 -6.55 -19.61 17.20
N ILE A 143 -7.73 -19.64 17.83
CA ILE A 143 -7.89 -19.18 19.21
C ILE A 143 -7.12 -20.07 20.20
N PRO A 144 -7.25 -21.42 20.19
CA PRO A 144 -6.45 -22.28 21.06
C PRO A 144 -4.94 -22.06 20.90
N LEU A 145 -4.45 -21.82 19.68
CA LEU A 145 -3.05 -21.53 19.40
C LEU A 145 -2.62 -20.21 20.06
N LEU A 146 -3.40 -19.15 19.90
CA LEU A 146 -3.14 -17.85 20.53
C LEU A 146 -3.17 -17.95 22.07
N ASP A 147 -4.13 -18.71 22.61
CA ASP A 147 -4.23 -18.95 24.06
C ASP A 147 -2.98 -19.65 24.61
N GLU A 148 -2.39 -20.60 23.87
CA GLU A 148 -1.12 -21.20 24.28
C GLU A 148 0.04 -20.20 24.21
N LEU A 149 0.12 -19.35 23.16
CA LEU A 149 1.17 -18.33 23.07
C LEU A 149 1.10 -17.30 24.22
N ASP A 150 -0.11 -16.88 24.59
CA ASP A 150 -0.34 -15.91 25.66
C ASP A 150 0.08 -16.43 27.04
N LYS A 151 -0.14 -17.72 27.34
CA LYS A 151 0.29 -18.35 28.61
C LYS A 151 1.79 -18.19 28.87
N TYR A 152 2.59 -18.12 27.82
CA TYR A 152 4.04 -17.97 27.89
C TYR A 152 4.54 -16.57 27.52
N ASN A 153 3.62 -15.62 27.29
CA ASN A 153 3.92 -14.27 26.82
C ASN A 153 4.82 -14.26 25.57
N VAL A 154 4.55 -15.16 24.63
CA VAL A 154 5.30 -15.28 23.37
C VAL A 154 4.52 -14.58 22.26
N LYS A 155 5.22 -13.76 21.47
CA LYS A 155 4.70 -13.17 20.23
C LYS A 155 5.34 -13.86 19.02
N SER A 156 4.58 -13.91 17.94
CA SER A 156 4.89 -14.73 16.76
C SER A 156 4.52 -13.99 15.48
N THR A 157 5.10 -14.41 14.38
CA THR A 157 4.77 -13.90 13.04
C THR A 157 3.91 -14.93 12.31
N PHE A 158 2.76 -14.49 11.83
CA PHE A 158 1.81 -15.27 11.03
C PHE A 158 1.94 -14.87 9.57
N PHE A 159 1.98 -15.87 8.69
CA PHE A 159 1.98 -15.72 7.24
C PHE A 159 0.70 -16.34 6.68
N PRO A 160 -0.47 -15.69 6.84
CA PRO A 160 -1.69 -16.14 6.19
C PRO A 160 -1.66 -15.80 4.70
N ARG A 161 -2.27 -16.66 3.88
CA ARG A 161 -2.68 -16.21 2.54
C ARG A 161 -3.75 -15.13 2.68
N ALA A 162 -3.80 -14.17 1.77
CA ALA A 162 -4.75 -13.07 1.91
C ALA A 162 -6.21 -13.49 1.80
N LEU A 163 -6.55 -14.57 1.06
CA LEU A 163 -7.93 -15.09 1.10
C LEU A 163 -8.33 -15.61 2.48
N TRP A 164 -7.40 -16.19 3.24
CA TRP A 164 -7.67 -16.61 4.62
C TRP A 164 -7.97 -15.39 5.50
N VAL A 165 -7.23 -14.30 5.32
CA VAL A 165 -7.47 -13.03 6.02
C VAL A 165 -8.84 -12.45 5.69
N ARG A 166 -9.19 -12.43 4.40
CA ARG A 166 -10.50 -11.95 3.93
C ARG A 166 -11.65 -12.78 4.47
N ASP A 167 -11.48 -14.11 4.52
CA ASP A 167 -12.52 -15.03 4.96
C ASP A 167 -12.60 -15.10 6.51
N ASN A 168 -11.52 -14.72 7.22
CA ASN A 168 -11.41 -14.73 8.68
C ASN A 168 -10.94 -13.37 9.27
N PRO A 169 -11.65 -12.26 9.00
CA PRO A 169 -11.18 -10.93 9.38
C PRO A 169 -11.14 -10.74 10.90
N ASP A 170 -12.10 -11.34 11.64
CA ASP A 170 -12.15 -11.22 13.10
C ASP A 170 -11.01 -12.00 13.78
N LEU A 171 -10.67 -13.19 13.28
CA LEU A 171 -9.51 -13.94 13.75
C LEU A 171 -8.21 -13.21 13.43
N THR A 172 -8.12 -12.59 12.25
CA THR A 172 -6.96 -11.78 11.89
C THR A 172 -6.78 -10.58 12.83
N ARG A 173 -7.88 -9.87 13.15
CA ARG A 173 -7.84 -8.79 14.14
C ARG A 173 -7.46 -9.28 15.51
N GLU A 174 -7.93 -10.47 15.92
CA GLU A 174 -7.56 -11.07 17.20
C GLU A 174 -6.07 -11.40 17.28
N ILE A 175 -5.48 -11.93 16.21
CA ILE A 175 -4.01 -12.14 16.09
C ILE A 175 -3.27 -10.82 16.35
N VAL A 176 -3.69 -9.74 15.69
CA VAL A 176 -3.07 -8.41 15.86
C VAL A 176 -3.30 -7.83 17.26
N ASN A 177 -4.52 -7.91 17.79
CA ASN A 177 -4.90 -7.38 19.10
C ASN A 177 -4.10 -8.03 20.25
N ARG A 178 -3.75 -9.31 20.09
CA ARG A 178 -2.87 -10.01 21.04
C ARG A 178 -1.39 -9.71 20.84
N GLY A 179 -1.04 -8.80 19.93
CA GLY A 179 0.33 -8.32 19.72
C GLY A 179 1.17 -9.22 18.83
N HIS A 180 0.56 -10.15 18.09
CA HIS A 180 1.26 -10.89 17.04
C HIS A 180 1.32 -10.06 15.75
N ILE A 181 2.14 -10.54 14.82
CA ILE A 181 2.39 -9.85 13.56
C ILE A 181 1.79 -10.67 12.42
N VAL A 182 1.05 -10.03 11.52
CA VAL A 182 0.56 -10.63 10.28
C VAL A 182 1.40 -10.12 9.10
N GLU A 183 1.86 -11.05 8.27
CA GLU A 183 2.68 -10.84 7.07
C GLU A 183 2.08 -11.59 5.88
N ASN A 184 2.74 -11.56 4.72
CA ASN A 184 2.15 -12.01 3.47
C ASN A 184 2.60 -13.43 3.05
N HIS A 185 1.62 -14.29 2.73
CA HIS A 185 1.84 -15.64 2.18
C HIS A 185 1.10 -15.87 0.85
N SER A 186 1.18 -14.89 -0.05
CA SER A 186 0.43 -14.79 -1.31
C SER A 186 -1.08 -14.58 -1.15
N LEU A 187 -1.77 -14.36 -2.27
CA LEU A 187 -3.22 -14.35 -2.31
C LEU A 187 -3.73 -15.80 -2.37
N THR A 188 -3.21 -16.58 -3.33
CA THR A 188 -3.83 -17.86 -3.71
C THR A 188 -3.16 -19.13 -3.19
N HIS A 189 -2.00 -19.03 -2.54
CA HIS A 189 -1.12 -20.17 -2.20
C HIS A 189 -0.69 -20.97 -3.45
N ALA A 190 -0.70 -20.35 -4.63
CA ALA A 190 -0.14 -20.93 -5.83
C ALA A 190 1.40 -20.86 -5.82
N ASP A 191 2.04 -21.73 -6.60
CA ASP A 191 3.49 -21.66 -6.79
C ASP A 191 3.83 -20.45 -7.68
N MET A 192 4.10 -19.32 -7.03
CA MET A 192 4.45 -18.05 -7.69
C MET A 192 5.78 -18.12 -8.46
N SER A 193 6.62 -19.13 -8.22
CA SER A 193 7.85 -19.31 -9.01
C SER A 193 7.55 -19.72 -10.47
N GLN A 194 6.38 -20.32 -10.71
CA GLN A 194 5.92 -20.73 -12.03
C GLN A 194 5.11 -19.63 -12.75
N MET A 195 4.80 -18.53 -12.06
CA MET A 195 4.03 -17.42 -12.59
C MET A 195 4.89 -16.43 -13.39
N ASN A 196 4.24 -15.73 -14.30
CA ASN A 196 4.81 -14.57 -14.98
C ASN A 196 4.79 -13.32 -14.10
N GLU A 197 5.44 -12.25 -14.54
CA GLU A 197 5.61 -11.03 -13.75
C GLU A 197 4.29 -10.33 -13.40
N THR A 198 3.34 -10.27 -14.34
CA THR A 198 2.01 -9.68 -14.10
C THR A 198 1.24 -10.45 -13.04
N GLU A 199 1.21 -11.78 -13.14
CA GLU A 199 0.55 -12.66 -12.17
C GLU A 199 1.15 -12.52 -10.76
N ILE A 200 2.48 -12.43 -10.66
CA ILE A 200 3.16 -12.21 -9.37
C ILE A 200 2.76 -10.86 -8.77
N ARG A 201 2.71 -9.79 -9.58
CA ARG A 201 2.29 -8.46 -9.08
C ARG A 201 0.83 -8.42 -8.67
N GLU A 202 -0.05 -9.13 -9.38
CA GLU A 202 -1.47 -9.25 -9.00
C GLU A 202 -1.62 -10.00 -7.68
N GLU A 203 -0.93 -11.14 -7.51
CA GLU A 203 -0.87 -11.89 -6.24
C GLU A 203 -0.41 -10.98 -5.09
N LEU A 204 0.67 -10.22 -5.29
CA LEU A 204 1.25 -9.35 -4.25
C LEU A 204 0.40 -8.11 -3.96
N GLY A 205 -0.05 -7.39 -4.98
CA GLY A 205 -0.82 -6.16 -4.83
C GLY A 205 -2.13 -6.40 -4.07
N GLU A 206 -2.89 -7.41 -4.49
CA GLU A 206 -4.18 -7.73 -3.86
C GLU A 206 -3.99 -8.31 -2.46
N SER A 207 -2.99 -9.18 -2.26
CA SER A 207 -2.72 -9.72 -0.93
C SER A 207 -2.26 -8.64 0.06
N THR A 208 -1.41 -7.71 -0.38
CA THR A 208 -0.97 -6.55 0.42
C THR A 208 -2.17 -5.73 0.85
N ARG A 209 -3.04 -5.37 -0.10
CA ARG A 209 -4.23 -4.54 0.14
C ARG A 209 -5.16 -5.18 1.17
N ILE A 210 -5.49 -6.46 1.01
CA ILE A 210 -6.38 -7.17 1.94
C ILE A 210 -5.79 -7.22 3.35
N ILE A 211 -4.49 -7.53 3.48
CA ILE A 211 -3.83 -7.61 4.79
C ILE A 211 -3.81 -6.23 5.44
N GLU A 212 -3.45 -5.18 4.70
CA GLU A 212 -3.39 -3.81 5.22
C GLU A 212 -4.76 -3.29 5.67
N GLU A 213 -5.81 -3.53 4.90
CA GLU A 213 -7.18 -3.13 5.24
C GLU A 213 -7.69 -3.74 6.56
N ILE A 214 -7.32 -4.99 6.85
CA ILE A 214 -7.78 -5.69 8.05
C ILE A 214 -6.90 -5.40 9.26
N THR A 215 -5.58 -5.28 9.05
CA THR A 215 -4.60 -5.14 10.12
C THR A 215 -4.20 -3.69 10.42
N ASN A 216 -4.58 -2.75 9.56
CA ASN A 216 -4.08 -1.36 9.52
C ASN A 216 -2.55 -1.27 9.44
N ARG A 217 -1.92 -2.27 8.85
CA ARG A 217 -0.48 -2.34 8.69
C ARG A 217 -0.11 -2.99 7.36
N ARG A 218 0.70 -2.28 6.58
CA ARG A 218 1.28 -2.85 5.37
C ARG A 218 2.29 -3.96 5.72
N PRO A 219 2.12 -5.19 5.21
CA PRO A 219 3.13 -6.23 5.35
C PRO A 219 4.39 -5.87 4.54
N TYR A 220 5.54 -6.35 4.99
CA TYR A 220 6.84 -6.13 4.33
C TYR A 220 7.71 -7.38 4.32
N LEU A 221 7.30 -8.43 5.04
CA LEU A 221 7.88 -9.76 4.96
C LEU A 221 6.98 -10.63 4.07
N PHE A 222 7.61 -11.39 3.18
CA PHE A 222 6.89 -12.32 2.32
C PHE A 222 7.43 -13.73 2.53
N ARG A 223 6.55 -14.73 2.67
CA ARG A 223 6.92 -16.14 2.63
C ARG A 223 6.33 -16.78 1.38
N PRO A 224 7.13 -17.39 0.49
CA PRO A 224 6.61 -18.05 -0.70
C PRO A 224 5.88 -19.36 -0.35
N PRO A 225 4.70 -19.62 -0.93
CA PRO A 225 4.07 -20.93 -0.87
C PRO A 225 5.05 -22.05 -1.24
N TYR A 226 4.99 -23.16 -0.51
CA TYR A 226 5.87 -24.34 -0.67
C TYR A 226 7.38 -24.06 -0.49
N GLY A 227 7.76 -22.84 -0.09
CA GLY A 227 9.15 -22.40 -0.11
C GLY A 227 9.71 -22.21 -1.53
N ALA A 228 8.85 -22.12 -2.55
CA ALA A 228 9.26 -22.06 -3.95
C ALA A 228 9.51 -20.60 -4.39
N TYR A 229 10.74 -20.30 -4.81
CA TYR A 229 11.10 -18.98 -5.32
C TYR A 229 12.16 -19.08 -6.43
N ASN A 230 12.28 -18.02 -7.24
CA ASN A 230 13.37 -17.86 -8.21
C ASN A 230 13.81 -16.38 -8.26
N GLU A 231 14.91 -16.10 -8.97
CA GLU A 231 15.47 -14.75 -9.03
C GLU A 231 14.49 -13.70 -9.58
N ARG A 232 13.66 -14.05 -10.57
CA ARG A 232 12.63 -13.17 -11.11
C ARG A 232 11.65 -12.75 -10.02
N MET A 233 11.13 -13.72 -9.29
CA MET A 233 10.21 -13.48 -8.18
C MET A 233 10.84 -12.63 -7.08
N LEU A 234 12.09 -12.90 -6.69
CA LEU A 234 12.78 -12.11 -5.67
C LEU A 234 12.99 -10.64 -6.08
N LYS A 235 13.24 -10.37 -7.36
CA LYS A 235 13.34 -9.00 -7.90
C LYS A 235 11.99 -8.29 -7.81
N ILE A 236 10.92 -8.95 -8.26
CA ILE A 236 9.57 -8.40 -8.20
C ILE A 236 9.16 -8.14 -6.75
N LEU A 237 9.39 -9.10 -5.85
CA LEU A 237 9.09 -8.92 -4.43
C LEU A 237 9.71 -7.64 -3.85
N ALA A 238 10.98 -7.38 -4.15
CA ALA A 238 11.61 -6.17 -3.63
C ALA A 238 11.06 -4.88 -4.27
N GLN A 239 10.72 -4.90 -5.55
CA GLN A 239 10.02 -3.79 -6.22
C GLN A 239 8.64 -3.52 -5.60
N GLU A 240 7.92 -4.56 -5.19
CA GLU A 240 6.60 -4.45 -4.54
C GLU A 240 6.69 -4.10 -3.03
N GLY A 241 7.89 -3.81 -2.52
CA GLY A 241 8.11 -3.41 -1.14
C GLY A 241 8.25 -4.58 -0.14
N TYR A 242 8.66 -5.76 -0.63
CA TYR A 242 9.03 -6.93 0.19
C TYR A 242 10.54 -7.14 0.18
N PRO A 243 11.30 -6.38 0.99
CA PRO A 243 12.76 -6.47 1.07
C PRO A 243 13.28 -7.82 1.56
N TYR A 244 12.45 -8.60 2.26
CA TYR A 244 12.83 -9.87 2.86
C TYR A 244 11.88 -11.00 2.44
N THR A 245 12.45 -12.07 1.90
CA THR A 245 11.77 -13.33 1.63
C THR A 245 12.10 -14.30 2.76
N ILE A 246 11.11 -14.64 3.58
CA ILE A 246 11.29 -15.38 4.82
C ILE A 246 11.07 -16.87 4.61
N MET A 247 12.11 -17.66 4.83
CA MET A 247 12.06 -19.12 4.84
C MET A 247 12.05 -19.63 6.29
N TRP A 248 12.60 -20.82 6.52
CA TRP A 248 12.72 -21.44 7.84
C TRP A 248 13.99 -22.27 7.94
N THR A 249 14.52 -22.41 9.14
CA THR A 249 15.61 -23.35 9.46
C THR A 249 15.06 -24.72 9.85
N VAL A 250 13.87 -24.76 10.46
CA VAL A 250 13.24 -25.99 10.94
C VAL A 250 11.80 -26.04 10.45
N ASP A 251 11.48 -27.03 9.64
CA ASP A 251 10.10 -27.43 9.36
C ASP A 251 9.63 -28.39 10.45
N SER A 252 8.58 -28.05 11.18
CA SER A 252 8.00 -28.92 12.22
C SER A 252 7.34 -30.19 11.67
N HIS A 253 6.94 -30.20 10.39
CA HIS A 253 6.11 -31.21 9.74
C HIS A 253 4.68 -31.34 10.26
N ASP A 254 4.16 -30.33 10.98
CA ASP A 254 2.81 -30.37 11.50
C ASP A 254 1.72 -30.37 10.41
N TRP A 255 2.06 -30.04 9.16
CA TRP A 255 1.18 -30.17 8.00
C TRP A 255 0.88 -31.62 7.60
N ALA A 256 1.73 -32.58 8.00
CA ALA A 256 1.59 -33.98 7.63
C ALA A 256 0.91 -34.79 8.73
N HIS A 257 -0.03 -35.66 8.37
CA HIS A 257 -0.57 -36.64 9.31
C HIS A 257 0.45 -37.75 9.62
N GLU A 258 1.25 -38.14 8.63
CA GLU A 258 2.32 -39.13 8.75
C GLU A 258 3.49 -38.81 7.80
N ILE A 259 4.70 -39.23 8.19
CA ILE A 259 5.89 -39.18 7.33
C ILE A 259 6.62 -40.52 7.42
N GLY A 260 6.93 -41.11 6.27
CA GLY A 260 7.58 -42.43 6.21
C GLY A 260 6.78 -43.53 6.88
N GLY A 261 5.44 -43.45 6.82
CA GLY A 261 4.50 -44.40 7.44
C GLY A 261 4.40 -44.31 8.96
N LYS A 262 4.91 -43.23 9.58
CA LYS A 262 4.81 -42.98 11.02
C LYS A 262 3.94 -41.76 11.31
N PRO A 263 2.96 -41.86 12.22
CA PRO A 263 2.14 -40.72 12.60
C PRO A 263 2.97 -39.56 13.17
N ILE A 264 2.60 -38.35 12.80
CA ILE A 264 3.18 -37.12 13.36
C ILE A 264 2.46 -36.82 14.67
N THR A 265 3.07 -37.21 15.79
CA THR A 265 2.56 -36.98 17.13
C THR A 265 3.05 -35.65 17.72
N ALA A 266 2.42 -35.18 18.80
CA ALA A 266 2.93 -34.02 19.54
C ALA A 266 4.38 -34.22 20.03
N ASP A 267 4.74 -35.44 20.48
CA ASP A 267 6.12 -35.77 20.87
C ASP A 267 7.10 -35.68 19.71
N TYR A 268 6.68 -36.13 18.52
CA TYR A 268 7.49 -36.00 17.32
C TYR A 268 7.78 -34.52 17.01
N LEU A 269 6.74 -33.66 17.03
CA LEU A 269 6.92 -32.22 16.78
C LEU A 269 7.86 -31.58 17.81
N VAL A 270 7.67 -31.88 19.10
CA VAL A 270 8.52 -31.36 20.18
C VAL A 270 9.98 -31.75 19.95
N ASN A 271 10.27 -33.04 19.77
CA ASN A 271 11.65 -33.51 19.59
C ASN A 271 12.26 -32.93 18.31
N ARG A 272 11.50 -32.94 17.20
CA ARG A 272 11.96 -32.40 15.94
C ARG A 272 12.35 -30.93 16.06
N VAL A 273 11.53 -30.10 16.70
CA VAL A 273 11.87 -28.68 16.89
C VAL A 273 13.06 -28.52 17.83
N LEU A 274 13.05 -29.16 19.00
CA LEU A 274 14.10 -28.97 20.01
C LEU A 274 15.47 -29.51 19.58
N ASP A 275 15.50 -30.59 18.80
CA ASP A 275 16.74 -31.24 18.35
C ASP A 275 17.39 -30.53 17.15
N ASN A 276 16.60 -29.79 16.37
CA ASN A 276 17.06 -29.12 15.14
C ASN A 276 17.12 -27.59 15.28
N SER A 277 16.76 -27.05 16.44
CA SER A 277 16.81 -25.61 16.69
C SER A 277 18.25 -25.13 16.91
N SER A 278 18.66 -24.16 16.11
CA SER A 278 19.93 -23.44 16.24
C SER A 278 19.68 -21.98 16.66
N PRO A 279 20.72 -21.28 17.18
CA PRO A 279 20.67 -19.82 17.27
C PRO A 279 20.18 -19.23 15.96
N ASN A 280 19.35 -18.19 16.06
CA ASN A 280 18.83 -17.43 14.94
C ASN A 280 17.75 -18.17 14.13
N GLY A 281 17.24 -19.30 14.62
CA GLY A 281 16.32 -20.16 13.89
C GLY A 281 14.93 -19.57 13.67
N ILE A 282 14.32 -19.91 12.53
CA ILE A 282 12.93 -19.64 12.20
C ILE A 282 12.22 -20.98 12.07
N ILE A 283 11.22 -21.23 12.93
CA ILE A 283 10.47 -22.48 12.98
C ILE A 283 9.18 -22.32 12.18
N LEU A 284 9.00 -23.17 11.16
CA LEU A 284 7.77 -23.26 10.37
C LEU A 284 6.78 -24.22 11.03
N MET A 285 5.59 -23.69 11.31
CA MET A 285 4.41 -24.42 11.74
C MET A 285 3.17 -23.84 11.03
N HIS A 286 2.00 -24.41 11.27
CA HIS A 286 0.77 -24.04 10.56
C HIS A 286 -0.40 -23.77 11.50
N VAL A 287 -1.23 -22.79 11.14
CA VAL A 287 -2.58 -22.67 11.71
C VAL A 287 -3.39 -23.87 11.22
N GLY A 288 -3.89 -24.67 12.18
CA GLY A 288 -4.60 -25.92 11.89
C GLY A 288 -3.68 -27.11 11.59
N GLY A 289 -2.38 -27.02 11.89
CA GLY A 289 -1.46 -28.16 11.82
C GLY A 289 -1.83 -29.28 12.80
N TYR A 290 -1.53 -30.53 12.42
CA TYR A 290 -1.75 -31.69 13.26
C TYR A 290 -0.91 -31.62 14.52
N ASN A 291 -1.54 -31.71 15.68
CA ASN A 291 -0.90 -31.69 17.00
C ASN A 291 -0.13 -30.39 17.34
N THR A 292 -0.16 -29.34 16.52
CA THR A 292 0.58 -28.08 16.73
C THR A 292 0.25 -27.45 18.09
N VAL A 293 -1.03 -27.20 18.36
CA VAL A 293 -1.49 -26.61 19.63
C VAL A 293 -1.09 -27.47 20.83
N LYS A 294 -1.15 -28.80 20.68
CA LYS A 294 -0.79 -29.74 21.75
C LYS A 294 0.72 -29.78 22.03
N ALA A 295 1.56 -29.61 21.00
CA ALA A 295 3.01 -29.62 21.10
C ALA A 295 3.58 -28.27 21.59
N LEU A 296 2.90 -27.17 21.23
CA LEU A 296 3.39 -25.80 21.41
C LEU A 296 3.85 -25.46 22.85
N PRO A 297 3.14 -25.82 23.93
CA PRO A 297 3.61 -25.60 25.30
C PRO A 297 5.00 -26.18 25.59
N ARG A 298 5.25 -27.40 25.11
CA ARG A 298 6.52 -28.12 25.32
C ARG A 298 7.62 -27.61 24.40
N ILE A 299 7.27 -27.16 23.20
CA ILE A 299 8.19 -26.47 22.30
C ILE A 299 8.67 -25.17 22.94
N ILE A 300 7.74 -24.30 23.36
CA ILE A 300 8.08 -22.99 23.96
C ILE A 300 8.98 -23.17 25.19
N THR A 301 8.55 -24.01 26.14
CA THR A 301 9.31 -24.24 27.39
C THR A 301 10.67 -24.90 27.12
N GLY A 302 10.73 -25.85 26.18
CA GLY A 302 11.99 -26.49 25.78
C GLY A 302 13.00 -25.52 25.17
N LEU A 303 12.55 -24.65 24.25
CA LEU A 303 13.42 -23.64 23.63
C LEU A 303 13.91 -22.61 24.65
N MET A 304 13.05 -22.16 25.56
CA MET A 304 13.44 -21.27 26.66
C MET A 304 14.45 -21.94 27.60
N HIS A 305 14.28 -23.23 27.94
CA HIS A 305 15.23 -23.98 28.76
C HIS A 305 16.60 -24.17 28.06
N GLN A 306 16.62 -24.26 26.73
CA GLN A 306 17.86 -24.25 25.94
C GLN A 306 18.52 -22.86 25.86
N GLY A 307 17.90 -21.84 26.47
CA GLY A 307 18.43 -20.48 26.59
C GLY A 307 18.17 -19.61 25.35
N TYR A 308 17.16 -19.94 24.55
CA TYR A 308 16.73 -19.11 23.43
C TYR A 308 15.73 -18.05 23.91
N ARG A 309 15.88 -16.82 23.40
CA ARG A 309 14.82 -15.80 23.48
C ARG A 309 13.88 -16.00 22.29
N LEU A 310 12.58 -16.11 22.56
CA LEU A 310 11.57 -16.16 21.50
C LEU A 310 11.20 -14.74 21.06
N VAL A 311 11.20 -14.51 19.75
CA VAL A 311 10.94 -13.20 19.12
C VAL A 311 10.07 -13.37 17.88
N THR A 312 9.55 -12.27 17.36
CA THR A 312 8.93 -12.24 16.03
C THR A 312 10.00 -12.20 14.93
N VAL A 313 9.67 -12.63 13.70
CA VAL A 313 10.58 -12.43 12.56
C VAL A 313 10.82 -10.94 12.32
N ASN A 314 9.86 -10.10 12.65
CA ASN A 314 9.94 -8.65 12.53
C ASN A 314 10.96 -8.02 13.48
N GLU A 315 11.21 -8.61 14.65
CA GLU A 315 12.33 -8.21 15.51
C GLU A 315 13.68 -8.63 14.91
N MET A 316 13.74 -9.79 14.23
CA MET A 316 14.95 -10.27 13.55
C MET A 316 15.27 -9.47 12.28
N MET A 317 14.23 -9.11 11.53
CA MET A 317 14.24 -8.35 10.29
C MET A 317 13.28 -7.17 10.45
N PRO A 318 13.73 -6.09 11.11
CA PRO A 318 12.94 -4.87 11.23
C PRO A 318 12.50 -4.38 9.86
N ALA A 319 11.33 -3.74 9.82
CA ALA A 319 10.94 -3.00 8.63
C ALA A 319 12.11 -2.11 8.23
N PRO A 320 12.44 -2.00 6.93
CA PRO A 320 13.34 -0.96 6.48
C PRO A 320 12.85 0.32 7.12
N THR A 321 13.68 0.88 8.00
CA THR A 321 13.29 2.11 8.66
C THR A 321 13.13 3.11 7.51
N PRO A 322 12.00 3.82 7.39
CA PRO A 322 11.95 4.97 6.53
C PRO A 322 12.85 6.02 7.20
N SER A 323 14.17 5.87 7.06
CA SER A 323 15.08 6.94 7.37
C SER A 323 14.93 7.92 6.23
N SER A 324 14.08 8.91 6.43
CA SER A 324 14.16 10.12 5.62
C SER A 324 15.60 10.59 5.60
N ARG A 325 16.15 10.86 4.41
CA ARG A 325 17.49 11.45 4.30
C ARG A 325 17.34 12.96 4.42
N ILE A 326 18.29 13.64 5.06
CA ILE A 326 18.35 15.10 4.99
C ILE A 326 19.18 15.48 3.78
N HIS A 327 18.58 16.20 2.84
CA HIS A 327 19.28 16.78 1.69
C HIS A 327 19.43 18.29 1.88
N THR A 328 20.65 18.81 1.73
CA THR A 328 20.91 20.25 1.71
C THR A 328 20.87 20.76 0.28
N VAL A 329 19.94 21.67 -0.02
CA VAL A 329 19.73 22.26 -1.36
C VAL A 329 20.97 23.03 -1.81
N ASN A 330 21.50 22.70 -2.98
CA ASN A 330 22.65 23.36 -3.60
C ASN A 330 22.20 24.41 -4.63
N GLN A 331 23.11 25.30 -5.00
CA GLN A 331 22.85 26.32 -6.01
C GLN A 331 22.43 25.68 -7.34
N GLY A 332 21.24 26.06 -7.83
CA GLY A 332 20.68 25.56 -9.08
C GLY A 332 19.84 24.28 -8.97
N GLU A 333 19.75 23.66 -7.78
CA GLU A 333 18.83 22.54 -7.56
C GLU A 333 17.38 23.06 -7.44
N THR A 334 16.46 22.36 -8.10
CA THR A 334 15.00 22.52 -7.97
C THR A 334 14.40 21.30 -7.27
N LEU A 335 13.19 21.43 -6.70
CA LEU A 335 12.46 20.27 -6.14
C LEU A 335 12.36 19.11 -7.14
N HIS A 336 12.16 19.42 -8.43
CA HIS A 336 12.11 18.42 -9.48
C HIS A 336 13.45 17.69 -9.66
N SER A 337 14.56 18.42 -9.76
CA SER A 337 15.90 17.80 -9.89
C SER A 337 16.31 17.02 -8.63
N ILE A 338 15.86 17.44 -7.45
CA ILE A 338 16.10 16.74 -6.18
C ILE A 338 15.24 15.47 -6.15
N ALA A 339 13.97 15.55 -6.53
CA ALA A 339 13.07 14.40 -6.64
C ALA A 339 13.64 13.34 -7.60
N GLU A 340 14.08 13.75 -8.80
CA GLU A 340 14.73 12.88 -9.77
C GLU A 340 16.03 12.25 -9.23
N LYS A 341 16.90 13.05 -8.60
CA LYS A 341 18.17 12.60 -8.00
C LYS A 341 17.96 11.51 -6.95
N TYR A 342 16.90 11.65 -6.15
CA TYR A 342 16.61 10.70 -5.09
C TYR A 342 15.63 9.61 -5.51
N GLY A 343 14.96 9.71 -6.66
CA GLY A 343 13.97 8.76 -7.16
C GLY A 343 12.61 8.84 -6.45
N VAL A 344 12.27 9.99 -5.88
CA VAL A 344 10.95 10.28 -5.30
C VAL A 344 10.17 11.24 -6.20
N THR A 345 8.91 11.47 -5.89
CA THR A 345 8.09 12.52 -6.50
C THR A 345 8.29 13.86 -5.79
N VAL A 346 7.94 14.95 -6.48
CA VAL A 346 7.96 16.29 -5.88
C VAL A 346 6.93 16.39 -4.76
N GLU A 347 5.76 15.79 -4.95
CA GLU A 347 4.67 15.75 -3.98
C GLU A 347 5.07 15.05 -2.68
N GLU A 348 5.86 13.97 -2.76
CA GLU A 348 6.39 13.29 -1.58
C GLU A 348 7.37 14.18 -0.80
N ILE A 349 8.27 14.90 -1.48
CA ILE A 349 9.18 15.86 -0.82
C ILE A 349 8.36 16.98 -0.15
N ILE A 350 7.35 17.51 -0.84
CA ILE A 350 6.47 18.56 -0.30
C ILE A 350 5.75 18.06 0.96
N ALA A 351 5.12 16.89 0.89
CA ALA A 351 4.38 16.31 2.00
C ALA A 351 5.29 16.00 3.20
N ALA A 352 6.50 15.50 2.96
CA ALA A 352 7.46 15.16 4.01
C ALA A 352 8.03 16.39 4.75
N ASN A 353 8.02 17.56 4.12
CA ASN A 353 8.58 18.80 4.65
C ASN A 353 7.54 19.85 5.05
N GLY A 354 6.25 19.61 4.75
CA GLY A 354 5.18 20.58 4.97
C GLY A 354 5.37 21.87 4.18
N LEU A 355 5.86 21.74 2.93
CA LEU A 355 6.15 22.86 2.03
C LEU A 355 4.91 23.42 1.33
#